data_AF-A0A2L0ESW1-F1
#
_entry.id   AF-A0A2L0ESW1-F1
#
_cell.length_a   1.000
_cell.length_b   1.000
_cell.length_c   1.000
_cell.angle_alpha   90.00
_cell.angle_beta   90.00
_cell.angle_gamma   90.00
#
_symmetry.space_group_name_H-M   'P 1'
#
loop_
_entity.id
_entity.type
_entity.pdbx_description
1 polymer ?
#
loop_
_entity_poly.entity_id
_entity_poly.type
_entity_poly.pdbx_seq_one_letter_code
_entity_poly.pdbx_strand_id
1 'polypeptide(L)'
;MFLRHPAKDINGEVFPLMAKPSAPIKKKPSPKKPAAPPQAAAAFDRALPEIEALSPDRLIAIKIDIPRAVSQVLGVLPGLVALRSAIAEHLPTHDVALLDRLETYALAAWYTHLVWLSSGGAENALKPLLAEAAPLRENLLSDAEALARRGLLDAETVAEIRAGHGHIDTANDLVALSALFSASWPEIAGKTAATEEEVKRAGQIGPQLLAALGVREHGKGPGPTEAGDKRARAFALLANAYDQTRRAVAYLRWNEGDADTIAPSLYKGRGGRAASSSDDAAEPEDTAAPPGAEAPLPGAGAATPLPGAGAAPAAAPNGAGAAPDGAPLAGAPLTG
;
A
#
# COMPACT_ATOMS: atom_id res chain seq x y z
N MET A 1 63.10 -36.78 -45.33
CA MET A 1 61.79 -37.09 -44.73
C MET A 1 61.12 -35.76 -44.38
N PHE A 2 60.62 -35.08 -45.40
CA PHE A 2 59.99 -33.77 -45.31
C PHE A 2 59.32 -33.47 -46.66
N LEU A 3 58.18 -32.78 -46.57
CA LEU A 3 57.62 -31.87 -47.57
C LEU A 3 57.01 -32.48 -48.83
N ARG A 4 55.70 -32.71 -48.75
CA ARG A 4 54.78 -32.59 -49.88
C ARG A 4 54.55 -31.09 -50.15
N HIS A 5 54.77 -30.68 -51.38
CA HIS A 5 54.45 -29.38 -52.00
C HIS A 5 53.95 -29.70 -53.42
N PRO A 6 53.34 -28.78 -54.19
CA PRO A 6 52.58 -27.56 -53.83
C PRO A 6 51.36 -27.31 -54.77
N ALA A 7 50.58 -26.25 -54.49
CA ALA A 7 50.07 -25.21 -55.42
C ALA A 7 48.84 -24.52 -54.77
N LYS A 8 49.00 -23.30 -54.22
CA LYS A 8 48.82 -21.96 -54.83
C LYS A 8 47.35 -21.49 -54.81
N ASP A 9 47.07 -20.46 -54.03
CA ASP A 9 46.73 -19.10 -54.51
C ASP A 9 46.76 -18.11 -53.31
N ILE A 10 47.80 -17.26 -53.15
CA ILE A 10 47.87 -15.81 -53.47
C ILE A 10 46.58 -14.99 -53.26
N ASN A 11 46.33 -14.54 -52.03
CA ASN A 11 46.26 -13.12 -51.65
C ASN A 11 45.80 -12.99 -50.20
N GLY A 12 46.66 -12.42 -49.35
CA GLY A 12 46.31 -12.07 -47.99
C GLY A 12 45.44 -10.83 -47.97
N GLU A 13 44.20 -10.96 -47.50
CA GLU A 13 43.46 -9.86 -46.89
C GLU A 13 42.68 -10.36 -45.67
N VAL A 14 42.86 -9.62 -44.58
CA VAL A 14 42.24 -9.81 -43.28
C VAL A 14 40.80 -9.30 -43.37
N PHE A 15 39.81 -10.19 -43.30
CA PHE A 15 38.42 -9.77 -43.21
C PHE A 15 38.08 -9.24 -41.81
N PRO A 16 37.59 -8.00 -41.66
CA PRO A 16 37.21 -7.44 -40.37
C PRO A 16 35.87 -8.00 -39.91
N LEU A 17 35.79 -8.32 -38.61
CA LEU A 17 34.55 -8.59 -37.87
C LEU A 17 33.62 -7.35 -37.94
N MET A 18 32.69 -7.35 -38.89
CA MET A 18 31.59 -6.39 -38.90
C MET A 18 30.56 -6.79 -37.83
N ALA A 19 30.68 -6.18 -36.66
CA ALA A 19 29.59 -6.08 -35.69
C ALA A 19 28.46 -5.24 -36.31
N LYS A 20 27.30 -5.87 -36.54
CA LYS A 20 26.09 -5.17 -36.97
C LYS A 20 25.62 -4.23 -35.84
N PRO A 21 25.28 -2.97 -36.09
CA PRO A 21 24.73 -2.10 -35.07
C PRO A 21 23.32 -2.56 -34.68
N SER A 22 23.17 -2.96 -33.41
CA SER A 22 21.86 -3.23 -32.79
C SER A 22 21.03 -1.96 -32.80
N ALA A 23 19.93 -1.98 -33.55
CA ALA A 23 18.91 -0.95 -33.50
C ALA A 23 18.32 -0.84 -32.07
N PRO A 24 18.00 0.37 -31.58
CA PRO A 24 17.44 0.55 -30.25
C PRO A 24 16.04 -0.08 -30.19
N ILE A 25 15.87 -1.01 -29.25
CA ILE A 25 14.58 -1.65 -28.96
C ILE A 25 13.61 -0.56 -28.51
N LYS A 26 12.62 -0.24 -29.35
CA LYS A 26 11.49 0.63 -28.97
C LYS A 26 10.78 -0.01 -27.77
N LYS A 27 10.92 0.59 -26.59
CA LYS A 27 10.15 0.20 -25.39
C LYS A 27 8.66 0.28 -25.72
N LYS A 28 7.98 -0.87 -25.70
CA LYS A 28 6.51 -0.94 -25.77
C LYS A 28 5.92 -0.12 -24.63
N PRO A 29 4.83 0.63 -24.86
CA PRO A 29 4.17 1.39 -23.80
C PRO A 29 3.74 0.42 -22.71
N SER A 30 4.16 0.71 -21.48
CA SER A 30 3.74 -0.04 -20.29
C SER A 30 2.20 -0.09 -20.26
N PRO A 31 1.59 -1.23 -19.93
CA PRO A 31 0.14 -1.34 -19.89
C PRO A 31 -0.42 -0.26 -18.96
N LYS A 32 -1.31 0.58 -19.50
CA LYS A 32 -2.06 1.56 -18.70
C LYS A 32 -2.74 0.80 -17.57
N LYS A 33 -2.56 1.32 -16.36
CA LYS A 33 -3.17 0.78 -15.15
C LYS A 33 -4.68 0.65 -15.36
N PRO A 34 -5.31 -0.47 -14.99
CA PRO A 34 -6.73 -0.66 -15.21
C PRO A 34 -7.51 0.42 -14.46
N ALA A 35 -8.38 1.13 -15.19
CA ALA A 35 -9.39 1.97 -14.57
C ALA A 35 -10.34 1.07 -13.77
N ALA A 36 -10.80 1.55 -12.60
CA ALA A 36 -11.77 0.81 -11.81
C ALA A 36 -13.09 0.65 -12.59
N PRO A 37 -13.74 -0.52 -12.55
CA PRO A 37 -15.03 -0.70 -13.20
C PRO A 37 -16.10 0.27 -12.64
N PRO A 38 -17.05 0.74 -13.45
CA PRO A 38 -18.10 1.69 -13.01
C PRO A 38 -18.89 1.23 -11.78
N GLN A 39 -19.15 -0.07 -11.66
CA GLN A 39 -19.85 -0.66 -10.51
C GLN A 39 -19.05 -0.52 -9.20
N ALA A 40 -17.72 -0.55 -9.25
CA ALA A 40 -16.87 -0.40 -8.07
C ALA A 40 -16.85 1.05 -7.56
N ALA A 41 -16.86 2.03 -8.47
CA ALA A 41 -16.99 3.44 -8.11
C ALA A 41 -18.35 3.72 -7.44
N ALA A 42 -19.45 3.23 -8.04
CA ALA A 42 -20.79 3.39 -7.47
C ALA A 42 -20.96 2.67 -6.11
N ALA A 43 -20.27 1.54 -5.90
CA ALA A 43 -20.24 0.88 -4.60
C ALA A 43 -19.45 1.66 -3.56
N PHE A 44 -18.33 2.27 -3.96
CA PHE A 44 -17.58 3.19 -3.11
C PHE A 44 -18.42 4.38 -2.68
N ASP A 45 -19.12 5.04 -3.61
CA ASP A 45 -19.97 6.19 -3.28
C ASP A 45 -21.06 5.84 -2.26
N ARG A 46 -21.65 4.64 -2.38
CA ARG A 46 -22.64 4.12 -1.41
C ARG A 46 -22.02 3.83 -0.04
N ALA A 47 -20.80 3.31 0.00
CA ALA A 47 -20.10 2.99 1.25
C ALA A 47 -19.39 4.20 1.89
N LEU A 48 -19.26 5.31 1.16
CA LEU A 48 -18.45 6.47 1.57
C LEU A 48 -18.84 7.03 2.96
N PRO A 49 -20.14 7.22 3.30
CA PRO A 49 -20.51 7.70 4.63
C PRO A 49 -20.01 6.79 5.75
N GLU A 50 -20.03 5.48 5.55
CA GLU A 50 -19.57 4.50 6.53
C GLU A 50 -18.04 4.43 6.61
N ILE A 51 -17.36 4.59 5.47
CA ILE A 51 -15.89 4.68 5.39
C ILE A 51 -15.39 5.88 6.19
N GLU A 52 -16.02 7.04 6.01
CA GLU A 52 -15.66 8.28 6.70
C GLU A 52 -16.02 8.23 8.19
N ALA A 53 -17.14 7.62 8.55
CA ALA A 53 -17.58 7.48 9.94
C ALA A 53 -16.77 6.45 10.76
N LEU A 54 -16.04 5.54 10.11
CA LEU A 54 -15.30 4.48 10.82
C LEU A 54 -14.20 5.08 11.72
N SER A 55 -14.16 4.75 13.00
CA SER A 55 -13.12 5.30 13.88
C SER A 55 -11.74 4.62 13.64
N PRO A 56 -10.60 5.35 13.77
CA PRO A 56 -9.26 4.80 13.52
C PRO A 56 -8.88 3.57 14.37
N ASP A 57 -9.45 3.40 15.56
CA ASP A 57 -9.25 2.24 16.44
C ASP A 57 -9.91 0.96 15.92
N ARG A 58 -10.85 1.09 14.97
CA ARG A 58 -11.55 -0.03 14.32
C ARG A 58 -10.85 -0.50 13.05
N LEU A 59 -9.72 0.12 12.68
CA LEU A 59 -8.97 -0.26 11.49
C LEU A 59 -8.30 -1.61 11.67
N ILE A 60 -8.33 -2.40 10.60
CA ILE A 60 -7.70 -3.72 10.54
C ILE A 60 -6.43 -3.60 9.71
N ALA A 61 -5.31 -4.09 10.27
CA ALA A 61 -4.05 -4.15 9.55
C ALA A 61 -4.20 -5.02 8.29
N ILE A 62 -3.93 -4.42 7.12
CA ILE A 62 -4.03 -5.10 5.83
C ILE A 62 -2.84 -6.06 5.67
N LYS A 63 -3.04 -7.32 6.06
CA LYS A 63 -2.01 -8.39 5.98
C LYS A 63 -2.21 -9.35 4.80
N ILE A 64 -3.23 -9.11 3.98
CA ILE A 64 -3.62 -9.96 2.86
C ILE A 64 -3.76 -9.13 1.57
N ASP A 65 -3.76 -9.83 0.45
CA ASP A 65 -4.03 -9.24 -0.86
C ASP A 65 -5.53 -8.90 -1.00
N ILE A 66 -5.84 -7.61 -1.15
CA ILE A 66 -7.24 -7.12 -1.21
C ILE A 66 -7.97 -7.68 -2.44
N PRO A 67 -7.40 -7.64 -3.68
CA PRO A 67 -8.05 -8.25 -4.83
C PRO A 67 -8.42 -9.73 -4.64
N ARG A 68 -7.53 -10.52 -4.05
CA ARG A 68 -7.81 -11.92 -3.70
C ARG A 68 -8.95 -12.05 -2.69
N ALA A 69 -8.93 -11.25 -1.62
CA ALA A 69 -9.99 -11.25 -0.62
C ALA A 69 -11.35 -10.88 -1.23
N VAL A 70 -11.40 -9.84 -2.08
CA VAL A 70 -12.61 -9.43 -2.80
C VAL A 70 -13.12 -10.53 -3.71
N SER A 71 -12.24 -11.15 -4.51
CA SER A 71 -12.59 -12.27 -5.39
C SER A 71 -13.20 -13.44 -4.61
N GLN A 72 -12.60 -13.79 -3.46
CA GLN A 72 -13.12 -14.84 -2.58
C GLN A 72 -14.51 -14.49 -2.04
N VAL A 73 -14.70 -13.29 -1.51
CA VAL A 73 -15.99 -12.85 -0.95
C VAL A 73 -17.08 -12.85 -2.03
N LEU A 74 -16.82 -12.27 -3.20
CA LEU A 74 -17.77 -12.24 -4.31
C LEU A 74 -18.08 -13.64 -4.83
N GLY A 75 -17.11 -14.55 -4.83
CA GLY A 75 -17.29 -15.94 -5.25
C GLY A 75 -18.24 -16.73 -4.34
N VAL A 76 -18.22 -16.48 -3.03
CA VAL A 76 -19.10 -17.20 -2.07
C VAL A 76 -20.41 -16.47 -1.78
N LEU A 77 -20.53 -15.20 -2.17
CA LEU A 77 -21.68 -14.34 -1.88
C LEU A 77 -23.04 -14.98 -2.25
N PRO A 78 -23.24 -15.63 -3.42
CA PRO A 78 -24.52 -16.27 -3.74
C PRO A 78 -24.94 -17.34 -2.72
N GLY A 79 -23.97 -18.12 -2.22
CA GLY A 79 -24.21 -19.12 -1.19
C GLY A 79 -24.54 -18.50 0.17
N LEU A 80 -23.90 -17.37 0.51
CA LEU A 80 -24.20 -16.62 1.73
C LEU A 80 -25.61 -16.01 1.67
N VAL A 81 -25.99 -15.44 0.53
CA VAL A 81 -27.33 -14.85 0.32
C VAL A 81 -28.43 -15.91 0.42
N ALA A 82 -28.18 -17.15 -0.01
CA ALA A 82 -29.12 -18.26 0.16
C ALA A 82 -29.42 -18.57 1.64
N LEU A 83 -28.48 -18.27 2.55
CA LEU A 83 -28.65 -18.43 3.99
C LEU A 83 -29.27 -17.21 4.69
N ARG A 84 -29.50 -16.10 3.98
CA ARG A 84 -29.98 -14.83 4.55
C ARG A 84 -31.24 -15.00 5.40
N SER A 85 -32.25 -15.72 4.90
CA SER A 85 -33.52 -15.91 5.62
C SER A 85 -33.32 -16.69 6.92
N ALA A 86 -32.52 -17.76 6.88
CA ALA A 86 -32.19 -18.55 8.07
C ALA A 86 -31.39 -17.74 9.10
N ILE A 87 -30.48 -16.87 8.65
CA ILE A 87 -29.76 -15.94 9.53
C ILE A 87 -30.76 -15.00 10.21
N ALA A 88 -31.67 -14.38 9.46
CA ALA A 88 -32.65 -13.45 10.03
C ALA A 88 -33.62 -14.13 11.02
N GLU A 89 -34.02 -15.37 10.75
CA GLU A 89 -34.96 -16.13 11.59
C GLU A 89 -34.31 -16.63 12.89
N HIS A 90 -33.14 -17.27 12.80
CA HIS A 90 -32.52 -17.94 13.94
C HIS A 90 -31.52 -17.08 14.72
N LEU A 91 -31.09 -15.94 14.14
CA LEU A 91 -30.14 -15.01 14.76
C LEU A 91 -30.72 -13.57 14.79
N PRO A 92 -31.81 -13.32 15.54
CA PRO A 92 -32.51 -12.03 15.50
C PRO A 92 -31.68 -10.84 16.03
N THR A 93 -30.62 -11.11 16.80
CA THR A 93 -29.69 -10.08 17.28
C THR A 93 -28.51 -9.84 16.34
N HIS A 94 -28.37 -10.65 15.29
CA HIS A 94 -27.33 -10.48 14.28
C HIS A 94 -27.75 -9.43 13.26
N ASP A 95 -26.83 -8.50 12.94
CA ASP A 95 -27.06 -7.51 11.90
C ASP A 95 -26.95 -8.14 10.50
N VAL A 96 -28.07 -8.66 10.00
CA VAL A 96 -28.16 -9.22 8.64
C VAL A 96 -27.84 -8.17 7.56
N ALA A 97 -27.91 -6.87 7.85
CA ALA A 97 -27.55 -5.83 6.90
C ALA A 97 -26.04 -5.85 6.58
N LEU A 98 -25.20 -6.50 7.39
CA LEU A 98 -23.80 -6.74 7.05
C LEU A 98 -23.66 -7.68 5.84
N LEU A 99 -24.50 -8.71 5.75
CA LEU A 99 -24.57 -9.58 4.58
C LEU A 99 -25.13 -8.81 3.37
N ASP A 100 -26.19 -8.02 3.56
CA ASP A 100 -26.80 -7.22 2.49
C ASP A 100 -25.82 -6.19 1.89
N ARG A 101 -24.91 -5.65 2.70
CA ARG A 101 -23.89 -4.68 2.28
C ARG A 101 -22.57 -5.30 1.83
N LEU A 102 -22.41 -6.63 1.95
CA LEU A 102 -21.13 -7.32 1.77
C LEU A 102 -20.54 -7.10 0.36
N GLU A 103 -21.37 -7.18 -0.69
CA GLU A 103 -20.95 -6.87 -2.06
C GLU A 103 -20.46 -5.42 -2.21
N THR A 104 -21.18 -4.49 -1.59
CA THR A 104 -20.89 -3.05 -1.64
C THR A 104 -19.53 -2.78 -0.99
N TYR A 105 -19.26 -3.35 0.19
CA TYR A 105 -17.96 -3.21 0.83
C TYR A 105 -16.82 -3.89 0.05
N ALA A 106 -17.08 -5.05 -0.56
CA ALA A 106 -16.07 -5.76 -1.36
C ALA A 106 -15.63 -4.91 -2.56
N LEU A 107 -16.59 -4.35 -3.29
CA LEU A 107 -16.34 -3.49 -4.44
C LEU A 107 -15.73 -2.14 -4.03
N ALA A 108 -16.15 -1.55 -2.91
CA ALA A 108 -15.55 -0.32 -2.38
C ALA A 108 -14.08 -0.52 -1.93
N ALA A 109 -13.77 -1.65 -1.28
CA ALA A 109 -12.40 -2.01 -0.92
C ALA A 109 -11.51 -2.21 -2.16
N TRP A 110 -12.07 -2.78 -3.24
CA TRP A 110 -11.36 -2.89 -4.50
C TRP A 110 -11.11 -1.52 -5.15
N TYR A 111 -12.13 -0.67 -5.21
CA TYR A 111 -12.02 0.69 -5.77
C TYR A 111 -10.93 1.51 -5.06
N THR A 112 -11.00 1.59 -3.73
CA THR A 112 -10.01 2.31 -2.92
C THR A 112 -8.60 1.74 -3.06
N HIS A 113 -8.46 0.42 -3.25
CA HIS A 113 -7.17 -0.20 -3.56
C HIS A 113 -6.63 0.24 -4.93
N LEU A 114 -7.45 0.31 -5.97
CA LEU A 114 -7.05 0.80 -7.30
C LEU A 114 -6.67 2.29 -7.27
N VAL A 115 -7.42 3.11 -6.53
CA VAL A 115 -7.10 4.53 -6.31
C VAL A 115 -5.77 4.67 -5.59
N TRP A 116 -5.57 3.97 -4.46
CA TRP A 116 -4.31 3.99 -3.71
C TRP A 116 -3.11 3.56 -4.57
N LEU A 117 -3.25 2.49 -5.35
CA LEU A 117 -2.21 2.06 -6.27
C LEU A 117 -1.87 3.18 -7.27
N SER A 118 -2.87 3.92 -7.75
CA SER A 118 -2.69 5.02 -8.71
C SER A 118 -2.03 6.24 -8.07
N SER A 119 -2.40 6.58 -6.83
CA SER A 119 -1.78 7.67 -6.04
C SER A 119 -0.33 7.37 -5.68
N GLY A 120 0.00 6.11 -5.37
CA GLY A 120 1.37 5.69 -5.05
C GLY A 120 2.35 5.81 -6.23
N GLY A 121 1.89 5.79 -7.48
CA GLY A 121 2.76 5.95 -8.65
C GLY A 121 3.31 7.37 -8.80
N ALA A 122 2.52 8.39 -8.46
CA ALA A 122 2.92 9.80 -8.57
C ALA A 122 3.87 10.22 -7.44
N GLU A 123 3.61 9.78 -6.21
CA GLU A 123 4.49 10.09 -5.06
C GLU A 123 5.83 9.35 -5.14
N ASN A 124 5.82 8.09 -5.59
CA ASN A 124 7.05 7.32 -5.82
C ASN A 124 7.92 7.89 -6.94
N ALA A 125 7.34 8.63 -7.91
CA ALA A 125 8.09 9.29 -8.97
C ALA A 125 8.62 10.67 -8.55
N LEU A 126 7.92 11.39 -7.66
CA LEU A 126 8.29 12.76 -7.29
C LEU A 126 9.63 12.84 -6.53
N LYS A 127 9.84 11.97 -5.54
CA LYS A 127 11.07 11.97 -4.73
C LYS A 127 12.35 11.75 -5.55
N PRO A 128 12.44 10.73 -6.44
CA PRO A 128 13.63 10.56 -7.28
C PRO A 128 13.77 11.70 -8.31
N LEU A 129 12.67 12.22 -8.88
CA LEU A 129 12.73 13.36 -9.80
C LEU A 129 13.27 14.62 -9.11
N LEU A 130 12.87 14.91 -7.88
CA LEU A 130 13.40 16.05 -7.11
C LEU A 130 14.88 15.87 -6.74
N ALA A 131 15.27 14.64 -6.38
CA ALA A 131 16.66 14.32 -6.06
C ALA A 131 17.61 14.51 -7.26
N GLU A 132 17.10 14.29 -8.49
CA GLU A 132 17.83 14.55 -9.73
C GLU A 132 17.75 16.03 -10.16
N ALA A 133 16.56 16.64 -10.04
CA ALA A 133 16.29 18.00 -10.51
C ALA A 133 17.05 19.08 -9.74
N ALA A 134 17.13 18.99 -8.41
CA ALA A 134 17.75 20.00 -7.57
C ALA A 134 19.24 20.23 -7.89
N PRO A 135 20.12 19.21 -7.89
CA PRO A 135 21.51 19.41 -8.24
C PRO A 135 21.70 19.81 -9.71
N LEU A 136 20.88 19.27 -10.62
CA LEU A 136 20.95 19.62 -12.04
C LEU A 136 20.63 21.10 -12.29
N ARG A 137 19.62 21.65 -11.60
CA ARG A 137 19.29 23.08 -11.65
C ARG A 137 20.45 23.92 -11.14
N GLU A 138 20.99 23.59 -9.98
CA GLU A 138 22.08 24.37 -9.36
C GLU A 138 23.30 24.42 -10.28
N ASN A 139 23.70 23.28 -10.85
CA ASN A 139 24.85 23.20 -11.75
C ASN A 139 24.64 24.04 -13.02
N LEU A 140 23.52 23.82 -13.73
CA LEU A 140 23.22 24.55 -14.96
C LEU A 140 23.06 26.05 -14.73
N LEU A 141 22.54 26.46 -13.57
CA LEU A 141 22.36 27.87 -13.24
C LEU A 141 23.69 28.53 -12.88
N SER A 142 24.60 27.84 -12.19
CA SER A 142 25.98 28.29 -11.95
C SER A 142 26.74 28.49 -13.27
N ASP A 143 26.61 27.54 -14.20
CA ASP A 143 27.18 27.63 -15.55
C ASP A 143 26.58 28.81 -16.33
N ALA A 144 25.26 28.99 -16.27
CA ALA A 144 24.57 30.10 -16.94
C ALA A 144 25.04 31.47 -16.43
N GLU A 145 25.21 31.62 -15.11
CA GLU A 145 25.74 32.86 -14.51
C GLU A 145 27.17 33.14 -14.96
N ALA A 146 28.02 32.10 -15.03
CA ALA A 146 29.40 32.24 -15.48
C ALA A 146 29.47 32.72 -16.94
N LEU A 147 28.59 32.21 -17.80
CA LEU A 147 28.46 32.64 -19.19
C LEU A 147 27.88 34.05 -19.30
N ALA A 148 26.88 34.40 -18.49
CA ALA A 148 26.26 35.74 -18.47
C ALA A 148 27.26 36.83 -18.06
N ARG A 149 28.09 36.58 -17.03
CA ARG A 149 29.18 37.51 -16.63
C ARG A 149 30.21 37.75 -17.72
N ARG A 150 30.32 36.83 -18.68
CA ARG A 150 31.21 36.93 -19.85
C ARG A 150 30.51 37.47 -21.09
N GLY A 151 29.22 37.85 -20.99
CA GLY A 151 28.42 38.36 -22.08
C GLY A 151 28.05 37.30 -23.14
N LEU A 152 28.08 36.01 -22.77
CA LEU A 152 27.75 34.90 -23.67
C LEU A 152 26.30 34.43 -23.54
N LEU A 153 25.62 34.81 -22.46
CA LEU A 153 24.19 34.63 -22.24
C LEU A 153 23.60 35.94 -21.72
N ASP A 154 22.29 36.12 -21.92
CA ASP A 154 21.58 37.29 -21.41
C ASP A 154 21.49 37.25 -19.87
N ALA A 155 22.05 38.27 -19.22
CA ALA A 155 22.17 38.32 -17.76
C ALA A 155 20.82 38.55 -17.06
N GLU A 156 19.88 39.24 -17.73
CA GLU A 156 18.53 39.48 -17.21
C GLU A 156 17.73 38.17 -17.18
N THR A 157 17.71 37.44 -18.29
CA THR A 157 17.09 36.10 -18.38
C THR A 157 17.63 35.14 -17.34
N VAL A 158 18.96 35.11 -17.11
CA VAL A 158 19.56 34.23 -16.09
C VAL A 158 19.15 34.65 -14.68
N ALA A 159 19.06 35.95 -14.39
CA ALA A 159 18.61 36.46 -13.10
C ALA A 159 17.14 36.13 -12.82
N GLU A 160 16.27 36.21 -13.83
CA GLU A 160 14.85 35.81 -13.73
C GLU A 160 14.71 34.33 -13.37
N ILE A 161 15.46 33.45 -14.04
CA ILE A 161 15.48 32.01 -13.73
C ILE A 161 15.98 31.77 -12.29
N ARG A 162 17.01 32.51 -11.83
CA ARG A 162 17.52 32.38 -10.46
C ARG A 162 16.51 32.79 -9.40
N ALA A 163 15.62 33.74 -9.71
CA ALA A 163 14.62 34.25 -8.78
C ALA A 163 13.52 33.22 -8.44
N GLY A 164 13.43 32.11 -9.18
CA GLY A 164 12.50 31.01 -8.90
C GLY A 164 12.79 30.29 -7.57
N HIS A 165 11.74 30.00 -6.79
CA HIS A 165 11.81 29.29 -5.52
C HIS A 165 10.79 28.16 -5.41
N GLY A 166 11.23 26.99 -4.92
CA GLY A 166 10.36 25.83 -4.71
C GLY A 166 10.30 24.90 -5.92
N HIS A 167 9.44 23.87 -5.83
CA HIS A 167 9.47 22.74 -6.76
C HIS A 167 8.87 23.05 -8.14
N ILE A 168 7.83 23.89 -8.20
CA ILE A 168 7.25 24.33 -9.48
C ILE A 168 8.26 25.19 -10.23
N ASP A 169 8.88 26.14 -9.53
CA ASP A 169 9.91 27.00 -10.10
C ASP A 169 11.13 26.18 -10.52
N THR A 170 11.58 25.20 -9.72
CA THR A 170 12.66 24.28 -10.12
C THR A 170 12.35 23.55 -11.44
N ALA A 171 11.10 23.15 -11.63
CA ALA A 171 10.68 22.47 -12.85
C ALA A 171 10.65 23.42 -14.06
N ASN A 172 10.16 24.64 -13.88
CA ASN A 172 10.14 25.69 -14.90
C ASN A 172 11.57 26.14 -15.27
N ASP A 173 12.42 26.33 -14.28
CA ASP A 173 13.82 26.75 -14.44
C ASP A 173 14.61 25.72 -15.24
N LEU A 174 14.42 24.42 -15.01
CA LEU A 174 15.06 23.38 -15.81
C LEU A 174 14.64 23.43 -17.29
N VAL A 175 13.38 23.75 -17.57
CA VAL A 175 12.90 23.95 -18.96
C VAL A 175 13.53 25.21 -19.56
N ALA A 176 13.56 26.31 -18.81
CA ALA A 176 14.13 27.58 -19.24
C ALA A 176 15.64 27.48 -19.50
N LEU A 177 16.39 26.86 -18.57
CA LEU A 177 17.83 26.59 -18.72
C LEU A 177 18.08 25.68 -19.93
N SER A 178 17.30 24.60 -20.09
CA SER A 178 17.43 23.72 -21.25
C SER A 178 17.27 24.49 -22.58
N ALA A 179 16.26 25.35 -22.66
CA ALA A 179 16.02 26.18 -23.84
C ALA A 179 17.13 27.21 -24.07
N LEU A 180 17.57 27.90 -23.02
CA LEU A 180 18.62 28.92 -23.06
C LEU A 180 19.95 28.32 -23.55
N PHE A 181 20.41 27.23 -22.93
CA PHE A 181 21.63 26.54 -23.35
C PHE A 181 21.52 25.99 -24.78
N SER A 182 20.38 25.41 -25.15
CA SER A 182 20.19 24.84 -26.49
C SER A 182 20.22 25.92 -27.58
N ALA A 183 19.64 27.10 -27.32
CA ALA A 183 19.61 28.21 -28.27
C ALA A 183 21.01 28.80 -28.51
N SER A 184 21.82 28.88 -27.46
CA SER A 184 23.17 29.47 -27.52
C SER A 184 24.29 28.44 -27.68
N TRP A 185 23.96 27.14 -27.82
CA TRP A 185 24.93 26.04 -27.82
C TRP A 185 26.12 26.24 -28.78
N PRO A 186 25.93 26.68 -30.05
CA PRO A 186 27.04 26.89 -30.98
C PRO A 186 28.09 27.90 -30.50
N GLU A 187 27.68 28.85 -29.66
CA GLU A 187 28.54 29.94 -29.18
C GLU A 187 29.21 29.61 -27.85
N ILE A 188 28.58 28.76 -27.03
CA ILE A 188 29.02 28.40 -25.68
C ILE A 188 29.69 27.03 -25.59
N ALA A 189 29.57 26.19 -26.64
CA ALA A 189 30.23 24.89 -26.70
C ALA A 189 31.74 25.03 -26.47
N GLY A 190 32.27 24.30 -25.47
CA GLY A 190 33.66 24.38 -25.04
C GLY A 190 34.02 25.55 -24.11
N LYS A 191 33.03 26.37 -23.70
CA LYS A 191 33.20 27.50 -22.76
C LYS A 191 32.41 27.34 -21.45
N THR A 192 31.71 26.22 -21.29
CA THR A 192 30.89 25.87 -20.11
C THR A 192 31.23 24.46 -19.65
N ALA A 193 31.01 24.17 -18.36
CA ALA A 193 31.13 22.81 -17.83
C ALA A 193 29.87 21.96 -18.11
N ALA A 194 28.73 22.61 -18.37
CA ALA A 194 27.48 21.95 -18.74
C ALA A 194 27.65 21.07 -19.98
N THR A 195 27.12 19.85 -19.90
CA THR A 195 27.10 18.90 -21.02
C THR A 195 25.81 18.97 -21.82
N GLU A 196 25.86 18.56 -23.08
CA GLU A 196 24.66 18.50 -23.94
C GLU A 196 23.63 17.51 -23.37
N GLU A 197 24.12 16.44 -22.73
CA GLU A 197 23.31 15.46 -22.02
C GLU A 197 22.56 16.08 -20.84
N GLU A 198 23.22 16.89 -20.01
CA GLU A 198 22.60 17.58 -18.87
C GLU A 198 21.56 18.60 -19.34
N VAL A 199 21.86 19.39 -20.38
CA VAL A 199 20.93 20.35 -20.99
C VAL A 199 19.69 19.64 -21.52
N LYS A 200 19.87 18.53 -22.25
CA LYS A 200 18.78 17.71 -22.74
C LYS A 200 18.00 17.05 -21.60
N ARG A 201 18.69 16.63 -20.54
CA ARG A 201 18.07 16.00 -19.36
C ARG A 201 17.19 17.00 -18.60
N ALA A 202 17.64 18.24 -18.44
CA ALA A 202 16.85 19.31 -17.82
C ALA A 202 15.52 19.52 -18.55
N GLY A 203 15.53 19.57 -19.89
CA GLY A 203 14.33 19.68 -20.72
C GLY A 203 13.38 18.48 -20.64
N GLN A 204 13.84 17.33 -20.16
CA GLN A 204 13.01 16.14 -19.93
C GLN A 204 12.45 16.08 -18.50
N ILE A 205 13.28 16.39 -17.50
CA ILE A 205 12.91 16.30 -16.08
C ILE A 205 11.91 17.40 -15.72
N GLY A 206 12.10 18.64 -16.21
CA GLY A 206 11.20 19.76 -15.90
C GLY A 206 9.72 19.43 -16.15
N PRO A 207 9.33 18.97 -17.35
CA PRO A 207 7.94 18.57 -17.62
C PRO A 207 7.46 17.36 -16.81
N GLN A 208 8.35 16.40 -16.52
CA GLN A 208 8.02 15.24 -15.68
C GLN A 208 7.74 15.66 -14.23
N LEU A 209 8.53 16.60 -13.72
CA LEU A 209 8.38 17.16 -12.38
C LEU A 209 7.10 18.00 -12.28
N LEU A 210 6.81 18.86 -13.27
CA LEU A 210 5.54 19.58 -13.36
C LEU A 210 4.34 18.63 -13.40
N ALA A 211 4.40 17.55 -14.18
CA ALA A 211 3.32 16.56 -14.24
C ALA A 211 3.12 15.84 -12.89
N ALA A 212 4.21 15.46 -12.22
CA ALA A 212 4.14 14.82 -10.90
C ALA A 212 3.59 15.77 -9.82
N LEU A 213 3.99 17.05 -9.84
CA LEU A 213 3.48 18.10 -8.96
C LEU A 213 2.01 18.43 -9.26
N GLY A 214 1.63 18.48 -10.53
CA GLY A 214 0.25 18.68 -10.98
C GLY A 214 -0.67 17.53 -10.54
N VAL A 215 -0.22 16.28 -10.56
CA VAL A 215 -0.98 15.16 -9.98
C VAL A 215 -1.10 15.29 -8.46
N ARG A 216 -0.09 15.83 -7.77
CA ARG A 216 -0.13 16.08 -6.32
C ARG A 216 -1.10 17.23 -5.95
N GLU A 217 -1.14 18.30 -6.74
CA GLU A 217 -1.92 19.51 -6.45
C GLU A 217 -3.34 19.49 -7.04
N HIS A 218 -3.50 18.93 -8.25
CA HIS A 218 -4.74 18.93 -9.03
C HIS A 218 -5.33 17.54 -9.22
N GLY A 219 -4.67 16.49 -8.70
CA GLY A 219 -5.30 15.19 -8.55
C GLY A 219 -6.53 15.35 -7.68
N LYS A 220 -7.71 15.43 -8.29
CA LYS A 220 -9.04 15.43 -7.64
C LYS A 220 -9.33 14.17 -6.83
N GLY A 221 -8.32 13.35 -6.54
CA GLY A 221 -8.39 12.15 -5.73
C GLY A 221 -7.52 12.32 -4.47
N PRO A 222 -7.82 11.54 -3.43
CA PRO A 222 -7.12 11.62 -2.16
C PRO A 222 -5.60 11.45 -2.32
N GLY A 223 -4.83 12.27 -1.60
CA GLY A 223 -3.36 12.14 -1.54
C GLY A 223 -2.94 10.74 -1.05
N PRO A 224 -1.70 10.29 -1.22
CA PRO A 224 -1.29 8.90 -0.92
C PRO A 224 -1.61 8.42 0.50
N THR A 225 -1.54 9.33 1.48
CA THR A 225 -1.96 9.11 2.87
C THR A 225 -3.47 8.99 2.99
N GLU A 226 -4.25 9.87 2.37
CA GLU A 226 -5.71 9.85 2.38
C GLU A 226 -6.27 8.67 1.58
N ALA A 227 -5.64 8.30 0.46
CA ALA A 227 -5.98 7.13 -0.33
C ALA A 227 -5.62 5.84 0.44
N GLY A 228 -4.52 5.88 1.19
CA GLY A 228 -4.12 4.82 2.11
C GLY A 228 -5.13 4.64 3.25
N ASP A 229 -5.60 5.73 3.85
CA ASP A 229 -6.60 5.74 4.91
C ASP A 229 -7.96 5.24 4.42
N LYS A 230 -8.48 5.77 3.30
CA LYS A 230 -9.72 5.29 2.65
C LYS A 230 -9.63 3.80 2.30
N ARG A 231 -8.47 3.34 1.82
CA ARG A 231 -8.20 1.92 1.56
C ARG A 231 -8.26 1.09 2.85
N ALA A 232 -7.67 1.55 3.94
CA ALA A 232 -7.68 0.86 5.24
C ALA A 232 -9.11 0.75 5.81
N ARG A 233 -9.88 1.84 5.75
CA ARG A 233 -11.27 1.91 6.23
C ARG A 233 -12.20 1.00 5.42
N ALA A 234 -12.14 1.07 4.09
CA ALA A 234 -12.95 0.22 3.22
C ALA A 234 -12.62 -1.27 3.42
N PHE A 235 -11.34 -1.62 3.58
CA PHE A 235 -10.94 -2.97 3.91
C PHE A 235 -11.45 -3.44 5.28
N ALA A 236 -11.42 -2.56 6.30
CA ALA A 236 -11.91 -2.88 7.63
C ALA A 236 -13.42 -3.17 7.63
N LEU A 237 -14.22 -2.39 6.89
CA LEU A 237 -15.66 -2.65 6.71
C LEU A 237 -15.92 -4.01 6.05
N LEU A 238 -15.22 -4.32 4.95
CA LEU A 238 -15.31 -5.62 4.28
C LEU A 238 -14.95 -6.76 5.23
N ALA A 239 -13.80 -6.67 5.89
CA ALA A 239 -13.29 -7.73 6.75
C ALA A 239 -14.20 -7.96 7.96
N ASN A 240 -14.74 -6.89 8.56
CA ASN A 240 -15.68 -7.00 9.67
C ASN A 240 -17.02 -7.62 9.23
N ALA A 241 -17.63 -7.11 8.16
CA ALA A 241 -18.90 -7.62 7.65
C ALA A 241 -18.80 -9.11 7.26
N TYR A 242 -17.69 -9.49 6.61
CA TYR A 242 -17.45 -10.89 6.25
C TYR A 242 -17.22 -11.79 7.48
N ASP A 243 -16.47 -11.33 8.48
CA ASP A 243 -16.24 -12.09 9.71
C ASP A 243 -17.55 -12.30 10.51
N GLN A 244 -18.38 -11.26 10.61
CA GLN A 244 -19.70 -11.38 11.24
C GLN A 244 -20.61 -12.36 10.46
N THR A 245 -20.62 -12.26 9.13
CA THR A 245 -21.38 -13.20 8.28
C THR A 245 -20.89 -14.63 8.47
N ARG A 246 -19.58 -14.84 8.51
CA ARG A 246 -18.98 -16.16 8.77
C ARG A 246 -19.36 -16.69 10.15
N ARG A 247 -19.43 -15.84 11.18
CA ARG A 247 -19.91 -16.23 12.52
C ARG A 247 -21.36 -16.72 12.49
N ALA A 248 -22.23 -16.04 11.74
CA ALA A 248 -23.62 -16.46 11.57
C ALA A 248 -23.73 -17.81 10.84
N VAL A 249 -22.99 -17.99 9.74
CA VAL A 249 -22.93 -19.26 9.01
C VAL A 249 -22.41 -20.39 9.90
N ALA A 250 -21.34 -20.16 10.65
CA ALA A 250 -20.77 -21.16 11.55
C ALA A 250 -21.74 -21.58 12.66
N TYR A 251 -22.58 -20.66 13.14
CA TYR A 251 -23.63 -20.99 14.10
C TYR A 251 -24.73 -21.85 13.47
N LEU A 252 -25.24 -21.44 12.31
CA LEU A 252 -26.32 -22.15 11.61
C LEU A 252 -25.90 -23.54 11.14
N ARG A 253 -24.65 -23.67 10.68
CA ARG A 253 -24.07 -24.86 10.04
C ARG A 253 -23.17 -25.65 10.99
N TRP A 254 -23.37 -25.48 12.30
CA TRP A 254 -22.48 -26.04 13.33
C TRP A 254 -22.42 -27.57 13.27
N ASN A 255 -23.55 -28.22 12.97
CA ASN A 255 -23.65 -29.68 12.99
C ASN A 255 -23.26 -30.33 11.66
N GLU A 256 -23.32 -29.59 10.55
CA GLU A 256 -23.08 -30.10 9.19
C GLU A 256 -21.61 -30.10 8.79
N GLY A 257 -20.76 -29.36 9.51
CA GLY A 257 -19.31 -29.37 9.31
C GLY A 257 -18.82 -28.70 8.02
N ASP A 258 -19.69 -28.01 7.28
CA ASP A 258 -19.38 -27.38 5.99
C ASP A 258 -19.35 -25.85 6.01
N ALA A 259 -19.46 -25.24 7.20
CA ALA A 259 -19.41 -23.79 7.39
C ALA A 259 -18.18 -23.12 6.73
N ASP A 260 -17.01 -23.76 6.82
CA ASP A 260 -15.76 -23.25 6.24
C ASP A 260 -15.69 -23.40 4.71
N THR A 261 -16.49 -24.29 4.12
CA THR A 261 -16.66 -24.42 2.67
C THR A 261 -17.57 -23.31 2.14
N ILE A 262 -18.61 -22.95 2.90
CA ILE A 262 -19.58 -21.91 2.56
C ILE A 262 -19.01 -20.50 2.81
N ALA A 263 -18.36 -20.31 3.95
CA ALA A 263 -17.77 -19.05 4.39
C ALA A 263 -16.29 -19.25 4.75
N PRO A 264 -15.41 -19.47 3.76
CA PRO A 264 -13.99 -19.71 3.99
C PRO A 264 -13.31 -18.48 4.59
N SER A 265 -12.36 -18.68 5.50
CA SER A 265 -11.56 -17.58 6.07
C SER A 265 -10.77 -16.84 4.98
N LEU A 266 -10.74 -15.49 5.06
CA LEU A 266 -9.90 -14.65 4.19
C LEU A 266 -8.39 -14.84 4.44
N TYR A 267 -8.03 -15.51 5.55
CA TYR A 267 -6.65 -15.71 5.98
C TYR A 267 -6.15 -17.16 5.77
N LYS A 268 -7.01 -18.08 5.32
CA LYS A 268 -6.61 -19.47 5.03
C LYS A 268 -5.75 -19.50 3.76
N GLY A 269 -4.55 -20.09 3.87
CA GLY A 269 -3.57 -20.20 2.78
C GLY A 269 -2.11 -19.90 3.13
N ARG A 270 -1.79 -19.56 4.40
CA ARG A 270 -0.41 -19.26 4.84
C ARG A 270 0.29 -20.40 5.60
N GLY A 271 -0.35 -21.54 5.80
CA GLY A 271 0.24 -22.69 6.48
C GLY A 271 -0.17 -23.97 5.78
N GLY A 272 0.76 -24.57 5.04
CA GLY A 272 0.52 -25.81 4.31
C GLY A 272 1.83 -26.47 3.89
N ARG A 273 2.67 -26.84 4.86
CA ARG A 273 3.51 -28.02 4.66
C ARG A 273 2.60 -29.20 5.01
N ALA A 274 2.11 -29.87 3.98
CA ALA A 274 1.31 -31.08 4.12
C ALA A 274 2.11 -32.09 4.96
N ALA A 275 1.56 -32.49 6.11
CA ALA A 275 1.88 -33.79 6.68
C ALA A 275 1.07 -34.79 5.85
N SER A 276 1.76 -35.56 5.00
CA SER A 276 1.12 -36.68 4.32
C SER A 276 0.76 -37.73 5.37
N SER A 277 -0.53 -37.97 5.54
CA SER A 277 -1.02 -39.23 6.07
C SER A 277 -0.83 -40.29 4.98
N SER A 278 0.21 -41.12 5.11
CA SER A 278 0.17 -42.46 4.55
C SER A 278 -0.42 -43.36 5.63
N ASP A 279 -1.66 -43.74 5.39
CA ASP A 279 -2.32 -44.88 6.00
C ASP A 279 -1.63 -46.15 5.47
N ASP A 280 -1.12 -46.99 6.37
CA ASP A 280 -0.81 -48.38 6.04
C ASP A 280 -1.23 -49.21 7.26
N ALA A 281 -2.35 -49.91 7.09
CA ALA A 281 -2.87 -50.88 8.05
C ALA A 281 -2.52 -52.28 7.55
N ALA A 282 -1.74 -53.01 8.35
CA ALA A 282 -1.70 -54.47 8.34
C ALA A 282 -1.41 -54.98 9.78
N GLU A 283 -2.45 -55.58 10.39
CA GLU A 283 -2.41 -56.47 11.56
C GLU A 283 -1.77 -57.84 11.22
N PRO A 284 -1.61 -58.79 12.16
CA PRO A 284 -1.16 -58.71 13.57
C PRO A 284 -0.07 -59.78 13.86
N GLU A 285 0.62 -59.75 15.00
CA GLU A 285 1.13 -60.99 15.61
C GLU A 285 1.43 -60.85 17.12
N ASP A 286 0.93 -61.83 17.86
CA ASP A 286 0.97 -62.07 19.30
C ASP A 286 2.14 -63.01 19.62
N THR A 287 3.09 -62.63 20.50
CA THR A 287 3.50 -63.49 21.64
C THR A 287 4.45 -62.81 22.65
N ALA A 288 4.16 -63.10 23.92
CA ALA A 288 5.06 -63.34 25.06
C ALA A 288 5.64 -62.16 25.88
N ALA A 289 5.14 -62.08 27.12
CA ALA A 289 5.81 -61.56 28.33
C ALA A 289 6.03 -62.75 29.32
N PRO A 290 6.54 -62.63 30.58
CA PRO A 290 7.25 -61.56 31.34
C PRO A 290 8.47 -62.20 32.11
N PRO A 291 8.96 -61.84 33.35
CA PRO A 291 8.67 -60.78 34.35
C PRO A 291 9.94 -60.07 34.95
N GLY A 292 9.88 -59.07 35.85
CA GLY A 292 8.76 -58.52 36.61
C GLY A 292 9.11 -57.39 37.61
N ALA A 293 8.09 -57.16 38.47
CA ALA A 293 8.05 -56.54 39.82
C ALA A 293 8.45 -55.05 39.95
N GLU A 294 7.74 -54.16 40.65
CA GLU A 294 6.58 -54.24 41.56
C GLU A 294 6.03 -52.80 41.78
N ALA A 295 4.72 -52.65 42.01
CA ALA A 295 4.07 -51.43 42.51
C ALA A 295 3.97 -51.46 44.05
N PRO A 296 3.71 -50.33 44.75
CA PRO A 296 2.30 -50.00 45.03
C PRO A 296 1.95 -48.49 45.17
N LEU A 297 0.65 -48.19 45.04
CA LEU A 297 -0.10 -46.97 45.45
C LEU A 297 -0.77 -47.22 46.84
N PRO A 298 -1.65 -46.36 47.44
CA PRO A 298 -1.84 -44.88 47.48
C PRO A 298 -2.09 -44.32 48.92
N GLY A 299 -2.31 -42.99 49.08
CA GLY A 299 -3.30 -42.46 50.07
C GLY A 299 -2.89 -41.35 51.08
N ALA A 300 -3.53 -40.18 50.92
CA ALA A 300 -4.04 -39.18 51.89
C ALA A 300 -3.31 -38.81 53.21
N GLY A 301 -3.17 -37.50 53.47
CA GLY A 301 -2.95 -36.92 54.81
C GLY A 301 -2.88 -35.39 54.83
N ALA A 302 -3.84 -34.74 55.48
CA ALA A 302 -3.95 -33.29 55.71
C ALA A 302 -3.23 -32.85 57.00
N ALA A 303 -2.78 -31.58 57.09
CA ALA A 303 -3.04 -30.63 58.19
C ALA A 303 -2.09 -29.40 58.22
N THR A 304 -2.74 -28.24 58.31
CA THR A 304 -2.42 -26.81 58.67
C THR A 304 -1.49 -26.59 59.90
N PRO A 305 -1.05 -25.35 60.32
CA PRO A 305 -1.75 -24.03 60.26
C PRO A 305 -0.93 -22.72 60.06
N LEU A 306 -1.70 -21.62 59.98
CA LEU A 306 -1.37 -20.18 60.08
C LEU A 306 -0.60 -19.77 61.36
N PRO A 307 -0.14 -18.50 61.44
CA PRO A 307 -0.89 -17.56 62.28
C PRO A 307 -1.20 -16.23 61.56
N GLY A 308 -2.41 -15.71 61.83
CA GLY A 308 -2.84 -14.37 61.47
C GLY A 308 -3.03 -13.47 62.69
N ALA A 309 -3.37 -12.22 62.42
CA ALA A 309 -4.21 -11.29 63.21
C ALA A 309 -4.00 -9.91 62.59
N GLY A 310 -4.99 -9.28 61.93
CA GLY A 310 -6.12 -8.59 62.58
C GLY A 310 -5.78 -7.09 62.61
N ALA A 311 -6.63 -6.12 62.31
CA ALA A 311 -8.07 -6.08 62.20
C ALA A 311 -8.48 -4.80 61.43
N ALA A 312 -9.63 -4.83 60.76
CA ALA A 312 -10.44 -3.64 60.50
C ALA A 312 -11.29 -3.34 61.76
N PRO A 313 -11.84 -2.11 61.92
CA PRO A 313 -13.23 -1.96 61.52
C PRO A 313 -13.63 -0.57 60.95
N ALA A 314 -14.89 -0.53 60.51
CA ALA A 314 -15.62 0.48 59.76
C ALA A 314 -15.91 1.83 60.46
N ALA A 315 -16.18 2.88 59.67
CA ALA A 315 -17.34 3.80 59.78
C ALA A 315 -17.24 4.99 58.80
N ALA A 316 -18.31 5.30 58.06
CA ALA A 316 -18.61 6.63 57.46
C ALA A 316 -19.31 7.53 58.52
N PRO A 317 -19.73 8.82 58.32
CA PRO A 317 -19.76 9.72 57.15
C PRO A 317 -19.37 11.22 57.45
N ASN A 318 -19.78 12.16 56.58
CA ASN A 318 -19.72 13.65 56.63
C ASN A 318 -18.38 14.30 56.19
N GLY A 319 -18.30 15.39 55.42
CA GLY A 319 -19.26 16.44 55.04
C GLY A 319 -18.63 17.83 55.30
N ALA A 320 -18.85 18.79 54.39
CA ALA A 320 -18.45 20.22 54.40
C ALA A 320 -17.06 20.57 53.82
N GLY A 321 -16.99 21.23 52.66
CA GLY A 321 -16.81 22.70 52.54
C GLY A 321 -15.50 22.93 51.75
N ALA A 322 -15.32 23.87 50.82
CA ALA A 322 -16.06 25.05 50.42
C ALA A 322 -15.62 25.45 48.99
N ALA A 323 -16.52 26.09 48.25
CA ALA A 323 -16.20 26.99 47.13
C ALA A 323 -15.57 28.30 47.67
N PRO A 324 -15.04 29.17 46.79
CA PRO A 324 -15.87 30.28 46.31
C PRO A 324 -15.76 30.44 44.77
N ASP A 325 -16.85 30.71 44.03
CA ASP A 325 -17.57 31.99 43.87
C ASP A 325 -16.61 33.18 43.59
N GLY A 326 -16.78 34.01 42.57
CA GLY A 326 -17.86 34.14 41.61
C GLY A 326 -17.54 35.22 40.57
N ALA A 327 -18.33 35.18 39.49
CA ALA A 327 -18.49 36.20 38.45
C ALA A 327 -19.08 37.52 39.05
N PRO A 328 -19.50 38.58 38.30
CA PRO A 328 -20.17 38.58 36.99
C PRO A 328 -19.73 39.74 36.05
N LEU A 329 -20.24 39.86 34.83
CA LEU A 329 -21.39 40.73 34.54
C LEU A 329 -22.03 40.40 33.18
N ALA A 330 -23.35 40.50 33.21
CA ALA A 330 -24.33 40.24 32.16
C ALA A 330 -24.43 41.37 31.12
N GLY A 331 -25.05 41.07 29.98
CA GLY A 331 -25.55 42.05 29.02
C GLY A 331 -26.29 41.39 27.87
N ALA A 332 -27.62 41.33 27.99
CA ALA A 332 -28.59 40.64 27.14
C ALA A 332 -28.71 41.17 25.68
N PRO A 333 -29.39 40.44 24.78
CA PRO A 333 -29.57 40.81 23.37
C PRO A 333 -30.88 41.57 23.13
N LEU A 334 -30.95 42.42 22.10
CA LEU A 334 -32.18 42.74 21.37
C LEU A 334 -31.87 43.17 19.92
N THR A 335 -32.76 42.71 19.04
CA THR A 335 -32.86 42.88 17.58
C THR A 335 -33.12 44.32 17.13
N GLY A 336 -32.60 44.67 15.95
CA GLY A 336 -32.91 45.89 15.17
C GLY A 336 -31.95 46.06 14.01
#